data_AF-A0A836Q387-F1
#
_entry.id   AF-A0A836Q387-F1
#
_cell.length_a   1.000
_cell.length_b   1.000
_cell.length_c   1.000
_cell.angle_alpha   90.00
_cell.angle_beta   90.00
_cell.angle_gamma   90.00
#
_symmetry.space_group_name_H-M   'P 1'
#
loop_
_entity.id
_entity.type
_entity.pdbx_description
1 polymer ?
#
loop_
_entity_poly.entity_id
_entity_poly.type
_entity_poly.pdbx_seq_one_letter_code
_entity_poly.pdbx_strand_id
1 'polypeptide(L)'
;MSTTSEQEKQSEALLATLVEKNIITAAQAEVVRYDCSSMGVPSWESLTVRGWVAQEILVEQAPWLAKSLTEDSAKASERSIYEQNLRRYESLMREIMEE
;
A
#
# COMPACT_ATOMS: atom_id res chain seq x y z
N MET A 1 8.90 -20.08 7.45
CA MET A 1 9.74 -19.00 6.88
C MET A 1 9.56 -18.95 5.35
N SER A 2 8.33 -18.80 4.84
CA SER A 2 8.05 -19.00 3.41
C SER A 2 7.27 -17.87 2.73
N THR A 3 7.00 -16.76 3.43
CA THR A 3 6.09 -15.70 2.96
C THR A 3 6.80 -14.67 2.07
N THR A 4 8.08 -14.40 2.31
CA THR A 4 8.85 -13.39 1.54
C THR A 4 9.01 -13.78 0.07
N SER A 5 9.26 -15.07 -0.21
CA SER A 5 9.45 -15.57 -1.57
C SER A 5 8.19 -15.45 -2.44
N GLU A 6 7.01 -15.64 -1.86
CA GLU A 6 5.75 -15.59 -2.61
C GLU A 6 5.38 -14.14 -2.96
N GLN A 7 5.63 -13.23 -2.02
CA GLN A 7 5.37 -11.80 -2.19
C GLN A 7 6.31 -11.16 -3.23
N GLU A 8 7.57 -11.58 -3.27
CA GLU A 8 8.54 -11.19 -4.31
C GLU A 8 8.10 -11.68 -5.70
N LYS A 9 7.66 -12.93 -5.82
CA LYS A 9 7.15 -13.48 -7.09
C LYS A 9 5.91 -12.74 -7.58
N GLN A 10 4.98 -12.44 -6.67
CA GLN A 10 3.77 -11.69 -7.00
C GLN A 10 4.09 -10.25 -7.42
N SER A 11 5.07 -9.62 -6.76
CA SER A 11 5.56 -8.29 -7.13
C SER A 11 6.17 -8.29 -8.54
N GLU A 12 7.01 -9.27 -8.85
CA GLU A 12 7.65 -9.37 -10.16
C GLU A 12 6.61 -9.65 -11.27
N ALA A 13 5.66 -10.55 -11.01
CA ALA A 13 4.57 -10.85 -11.93
C ALA A 13 3.69 -9.61 -12.22
N LEU A 14 3.40 -8.81 -11.19
CA LEU A 14 2.66 -7.55 -11.33
C LEU A 14 3.42 -6.56 -12.22
N LEU A 15 4.70 -6.32 -11.92
CA LEU A 15 5.51 -5.36 -12.67
C LEU A 15 5.69 -5.80 -14.13
N ALA A 16 5.92 -7.08 -14.39
CA ALA A 16 6.02 -7.62 -15.73
C ALA A 16 4.73 -7.40 -16.54
N THR A 17 3.57 -7.66 -15.93
CA THR A 17 2.25 -7.46 -16.57
C THR A 17 2.00 -5.99 -16.90
N LEU A 18 2.34 -5.08 -15.98
CA LEU A 18 2.13 -3.65 -16.18
C LEU A 18 3.05 -3.06 -17.26
N VAL A 19 4.28 -3.60 -17.37
CA VAL A 19 5.22 -3.22 -18.44
C VAL A 19 4.76 -3.78 -19.79
N GLU A 20 4.36 -5.06 -19.85
CA GLU A 20 3.85 -5.69 -21.07
C GLU A 20 2.65 -4.94 -21.66
N LYS A 21 1.77 -4.45 -20.78
CA LYS A 21 0.59 -3.66 -21.18
C LYS A 21 0.88 -2.17 -21.42
N ASN A 22 2.13 -1.73 -21.33
CA ASN A 22 2.53 -0.33 -21.43
C ASN A 22 1.80 0.60 -20.44
N ILE A 23 1.37 0.09 -19.28
CA ILE A 23 0.77 0.90 -18.21
C ILE A 23 1.87 1.66 -17.46
N ILE A 24 3.03 1.01 -17.28
CA ILE A 24 4.25 1.62 -16.75
C ILE A 24 5.43 1.33 -17.67
N THR A 25 6.46 2.15 -17.58
CA THR A 25 7.73 1.94 -18.29
C THR A 25 8.65 0.99 -17.52
N ALA A 26 9.61 0.39 -18.22
CA ALA A 26 10.66 -0.43 -17.59
C ALA A 26 11.47 0.34 -16.53
N ALA A 27 11.68 1.65 -16.75
CA ALA A 27 12.35 2.52 -15.77
C ALA A 27 11.53 2.69 -14.49
N GLN A 28 10.20 2.87 -14.61
CA GLN A 28 9.31 2.92 -13.44
C GLN A 28 9.29 1.58 -12.68
N ALA A 29 9.30 0.46 -13.39
CA ALA A 29 9.38 -0.86 -12.76
C ALA A 29 10.68 -1.06 -11.97
N GLU A 30 11.82 -0.55 -12.46
CA GLU A 30 13.09 -0.59 -11.74
C GLU A 30 13.05 0.23 -10.43
N VAL A 31 12.43 1.42 -10.48
CA VAL A 31 12.24 2.25 -9.27
C VAL A 31 11.38 1.52 -8.25
N VAL A 32 10.31 0.87 -8.68
CA VAL A 32 9.45 0.10 -7.76
C VAL A 32 10.21 -1.09 -7.18
N ARG A 33 11.02 -1.80 -7.98
CA ARG A 33 11.89 -2.87 -7.46
C ARG A 33 12.84 -2.36 -6.38
N TYR A 34 13.45 -1.19 -6.60
CA TYR A 34 14.30 -0.55 -5.60
C TYR A 34 13.51 -0.19 -4.33
N ASP A 35 12.32 0.40 -4.45
CA ASP A 35 11.46 0.74 -3.30
C ASP A 35 11.07 -0.52 -2.50
N CYS A 36 10.72 -1.62 -3.18
CA CYS A 36 10.42 -2.91 -2.56
C CYS A 36 11.62 -3.46 -1.78
N SER A 37 12.81 -3.45 -2.38
CA SER A 37 14.03 -3.99 -1.75
C SER A 37 14.59 -3.10 -0.64
N SER A 38 14.48 -1.77 -0.77
CA SER A 38 15.09 -0.81 0.16
C SER A 38 14.18 -0.43 1.33
N MET A 39 12.88 -0.27 1.07
CA MET A 39 11.90 0.20 2.06
C MET A 39 10.94 -0.91 2.52
N GLY A 40 10.98 -2.09 1.90
CA GLY A 40 10.05 -3.19 2.21
C GLY A 40 8.60 -2.88 1.82
N VAL A 41 8.38 -1.87 0.97
CA VAL A 41 7.05 -1.43 0.54
C VAL A 41 6.54 -2.38 -0.56
N PRO A 42 5.28 -2.84 -0.52
CA PRO A 42 4.71 -3.62 -1.61
C PRO A 42 4.72 -2.84 -2.93
N SER A 43 4.96 -3.53 -4.06
CA SER A 43 5.02 -2.88 -5.37
C SER A 43 3.73 -2.14 -5.74
N TRP A 44 2.58 -2.69 -5.38
CA TRP A 44 1.29 -2.03 -5.62
C TRP A 44 1.18 -0.68 -4.88
N GLU A 45 1.73 -0.58 -3.66
CA GLU A 45 1.68 0.63 -2.84
C GLU A 45 2.63 1.69 -3.39
N SER A 46 3.84 1.31 -3.80
CA SER A 46 4.76 2.25 -4.47
C SER A 46 4.13 2.81 -5.77
N LEU A 47 3.44 1.99 -6.54
CA LEU A 47 2.76 2.40 -7.78
C LEU A 47 1.61 3.40 -7.54
N THR A 48 0.80 3.20 -6.50
CA THR A 48 -0.33 4.08 -6.16
C THR A 48 0.13 5.37 -5.50
N VAL A 49 1.06 5.31 -4.53
CA VAL A 49 1.59 6.49 -3.83
C VAL A 49 2.28 7.45 -4.80
N ARG A 50 2.97 6.93 -5.82
CA ARG A 50 3.59 7.73 -6.88
C ARG A 50 2.59 8.23 -7.94
N GLY A 51 1.33 7.78 -7.89
CA GLY A 51 0.28 8.14 -8.85
C GLY A 51 0.51 7.59 -10.25
N TRP A 52 1.31 6.53 -10.42
CA TRP A 52 1.61 5.95 -11.73
C TRP A 52 0.52 4.99 -12.20
N VAL A 53 -0.15 4.31 -11.28
CA VAL A 53 -1.24 3.38 -11.60
C VAL A 53 -2.36 3.55 -10.59
N ALA A 54 -3.59 3.69 -11.08
CA ALA A 54 -4.77 3.74 -10.24
C ALA A 54 -5.07 2.35 -9.64
N GLN A 55 -5.68 2.32 -8.46
CA GLN A 55 -5.96 1.08 -7.74
C GLN A 55 -6.90 0.16 -8.52
N GLU A 56 -7.84 0.73 -9.27
CA GLU A 56 -8.78 0.01 -10.13
C GLU A 56 -8.05 -0.73 -11.24
N ILE A 57 -7.05 -0.09 -11.85
CA ILE A 57 -6.22 -0.70 -12.91
C ILE A 57 -5.39 -1.83 -12.31
N LEU A 58 -4.83 -1.65 -11.11
CA LEU A 58 -4.07 -2.72 -10.43
C LEU A 58 -4.95 -3.94 -10.15
N VAL A 59 -6.19 -3.75 -9.72
CA VAL A 59 -7.13 -4.85 -9.48
C VAL A 59 -7.55 -5.53 -10.78
N GLU A 60 -7.74 -4.77 -11.86
CA GLU A 60 -8.04 -5.33 -13.19
C GLU A 60 -6.90 -6.20 -13.72
N GLN A 61 -5.65 -5.75 -13.57
CA GLN A 61 -4.48 -6.48 -14.07
C GLN A 61 -4.04 -7.62 -13.15
N ALA A 62 -4.27 -7.48 -11.84
CA ALA A 62 -3.89 -8.46 -10.83
C ALA A 62 -5.05 -8.66 -9.82
N PRO A 63 -6.05 -9.49 -10.16
CA PRO A 63 -7.25 -9.69 -9.33
C PRO A 63 -6.97 -10.19 -7.91
N TRP A 64 -5.84 -10.88 -7.72
CA TRP A 64 -5.41 -11.34 -6.39
C TRP A 64 -5.11 -10.18 -5.42
N LEU A 65 -4.78 -8.98 -5.91
CA LEU A 65 -4.57 -7.78 -5.08
C LEU A 65 -5.84 -7.29 -4.42
N ALA A 66 -7.02 -7.58 -4.99
CA ALA A 66 -8.30 -7.12 -4.45
C ALA A 66 -8.51 -7.53 -2.99
N LYS A 67 -8.01 -8.71 -2.60
CA LYS A 67 -8.10 -9.22 -1.22
C LYS A 67 -7.15 -8.47 -0.27
N SER A 68 -5.92 -8.20 -0.71
CA SER A 68 -4.93 -7.47 0.10
C SER A 68 -5.36 -6.01 0.31
N LEU A 69 -5.89 -5.38 -0.73
CA LEU A 69 -6.29 -3.98 -0.72
C LEU A 69 -7.52 -3.72 0.16
N THR A 70 -8.45 -4.68 0.24
CA THR A 70 -9.62 -4.55 1.13
C THR A 70 -9.24 -4.68 2.60
N GLU A 71 -8.27 -5.55 2.93
CA GLU A 71 -7.73 -5.68 4.29
C GLU A 71 -6.91 -4.43 4.71
N ASP A 72 -6.09 -3.89 3.83
CA ASP A 72 -5.27 -2.72 4.15
C ASP A 72 -6.06 -1.41 4.14
N SER A 73 -7.11 -1.30 3.31
CA SER A 73 -8.11 -0.21 3.42
C SER A 73 -8.85 -0.26 4.75
N ALA A 74 -9.18 -1.45 5.27
CA ALA A 74 -9.83 -1.59 6.56
C ALA A 74 -8.89 -1.14 7.70
N LYS A 75 -7.61 -1.53 7.65
CA LYS A 75 -6.59 -1.09 8.63
C LYS A 75 -6.30 0.41 8.58
N ALA A 76 -6.31 1.02 7.38
CA ALA A 76 -6.14 2.47 7.24
C ALA A 76 -7.31 3.23 7.89
N SER A 77 -8.53 2.73 7.73
CA SER A 77 -9.73 3.26 8.39
C SER A 77 -9.65 3.12 9.92
N GLU A 78 -9.24 1.95 10.42
CA GLU A 78 -9.04 1.71 11.85
C GLU A 78 -7.98 2.62 12.46
N ARG A 79 -6.87 2.88 11.76
CA ARG A 79 -5.82 3.80 12.19
C ARG A 79 -6.33 5.24 12.27
N SER A 80 -7.15 5.67 11.32
CA SER A 80 -7.79 6.99 11.34
C SER A 80 -8.74 7.15 12.54
N ILE A 81 -9.54 6.13 12.85
CA ILE A 81 -10.45 6.11 14.01
C ILE A 81 -9.67 6.15 15.32
N TYR A 82 -8.58 5.38 15.43
CA TYR A 82 -7.71 5.40 16.60
C TYR A 82 -7.10 6.79 16.84
N GLU A 83 -6.54 7.42 15.81
CA GLU A 83 -5.97 8.78 15.92
C GLU A 83 -7.04 9.82 16.30
N GLN A 84 -8.25 9.70 15.77
CA GLN A 84 -9.35 10.60 16.11
C GLN A 84 -9.80 10.42 17.58
N ASN A 85 -9.85 9.17 18.06
CA ASN A 85 -10.16 8.86 19.46
C ASN A 85 -9.05 9.31 20.40
N LEU A 86 -7.79 9.17 20.00
CA LEU A 86 -6.64 9.63 20.79
C LEU A 86 -6.66 11.14 20.99
N ARG A 87 -6.88 11.93 19.92
CA ARG A 87 -7.02 13.40 20.04
C ARG A 87 -8.19 13.80 20.94
N ARG A 88 -9.29 13.06 20.87
CA ARG A 88 -10.46 13.29 21.74
C ARG A 88 -10.12 13.03 23.19
N TYR A 89 -9.42 11.93 23.47
CA TYR A 89 -8.94 11.59 24.81
C TYR A 89 -7.96 12.64 25.37
N GLU A 90 -6.98 13.08 24.56
CA GLU A 90 -6.02 14.13 24.94
C GLU A 90 -6.71 15.46 25.25
N SER A 91 -7.73 15.83 24.49
CA SER A 91 -8.52 17.05 24.72
C SER A 91 -9.27 16.96 26.05
N LEU A 92 -9.91 15.81 26.32
CA LEU A 92 -10.67 15.57 27.53
C LEU A 92 -9.78 15.53 28.78
N MET A 93 -8.59 14.94 28.67
CA MET A 93 -7.58 14.96 29.73
C MET A 93 -7.07 16.37 30.03
N ARG A 94 -6.91 17.22 29.01
CA ARG A 94 -6.51 18.61 29.19
C ARG A 94 -7.59 19.41 29.93
N GLU A 95 -8.84 19.21 29.57
CA GLU A 95 -10.00 19.81 30.25
C GLU A 95 -10.09 19.38 31.73
N ILE A 96 -9.85 18.10 32.03
CA ILE A 96 -9.85 17.58 33.41
C ILE A 96 -8.67 18.11 34.25
N MET A 97 -7.52 18.39 33.63
CA MET A 97 -6.31 18.85 34.33
C MET A 97 -6.20 20.38 34.48
N GLU A 98 -7.09 21.15 33.84
CA GLU A 98 -7.16 22.62 33.96
C GLU A 98 -8.13 23.10 35.05
N GLU A 99 -8.65 22.19 35.90
CA GLU A 99 -9.22 22.46 37.25
C GLU A 99 -8.20 22.16 38.37
#